data_AF-A0A147BKY6-F1
#
_entry.id   AF-A0A147BKY6-F1
#
_cell.length_a   1.000
_cell.length_b   1.000
_cell.length_c   1.000
_cell.angle_alpha   90.00
_cell.angle_beta   90.00
_cell.angle_gamma   90.00
#
_symmetry.space_group_name_H-M   'P 1'
#
loop_
_entity.id
_entity.type
_entity.pdbx_description
1 polymer ?
#
loop_
_entity_poly.entity_id
_entity_poly.type
_entity_poly.pdbx_seq_one_letter_code
_entity_poly.pdbx_strand_id
1 'polypeptide(L)'
;KYATPNVKLLAYNSFVRSKLEYGSITWDPHTKSNSEILERVQRRAVRFIYGKFKRTDSPSLLMQTNKILTLEHRRRIARLKFLHSLFLRKLSLDPNYYLKPLSTRRTRHHHEHSLAPYFARTNLFKFSFFPRTIEEWNSLSCSVISSSNFASSLEQLL
;
A
#
# COMPACT_ATOMS: atom_id res chain seq x y z
N LYS A 1 36.42 4.64 4.76
CA LYS A 1 35.74 3.39 5.19
C LYS A 1 34.31 3.42 4.63
N TYR A 2 33.90 2.43 3.83
CA TYR A 2 32.54 2.38 3.30
C TYR A 2 31.58 1.85 4.38
N ALA A 3 30.43 2.51 4.58
CA ALA A 3 29.41 2.06 5.51
C ALA A 3 28.81 0.71 5.06
N THR A 4 28.49 -0.17 6.01
CA THR A 4 27.87 -1.47 5.72
C THR A 4 26.46 -1.28 5.12
N PRO A 5 25.96 -2.25 4.32
CA PRO A 5 24.61 -2.17 3.76
C PRO A 5 23.52 -1.98 4.81
N ASN A 6 23.67 -2.59 5.99
CA ASN A 6 22.71 -2.48 7.09
C ASN A 6 22.59 -1.04 7.62
N VAL A 7 23.72 -0.33 7.79
CA VAL A 7 23.71 1.08 8.22
C VAL A 7 23.06 1.96 7.16
N LYS A 8 23.32 1.70 5.88
CA LYS A 8 22.69 2.44 4.78
C LYS A 8 21.18 2.17 4.69
N LEU A 9 20.76 0.93 4.91
CA LEU A 9 19.35 0.54 4.96
C LEU A 9 18.64 1.20 6.14
N LEU A 10 19.29 1.25 7.32
CA LEU A 10 18.77 1.95 8.48
C LEU A 10 18.59 3.45 8.20
N ALA A 11 19.57 4.10 7.58
CA ALA A 11 19.48 5.51 7.19
C ALA A 11 18.34 5.74 6.18
N TYR A 12 18.21 4.88 5.17
CA TYR A 12 17.10 4.95 4.22
C TYR A 12 15.73 4.83 4.92
N ASN A 13 15.57 3.82 5.79
CA ASN A 13 14.33 3.60 6.51
C ASN A 13 13.96 4.80 7.41
N SER A 14 14.96 5.35 8.11
CA SER A 14 14.74 6.40 9.11
C SER A 14 14.45 7.77 8.49
N PHE A 15 15.17 8.16 7.42
CA PHE A 15 15.09 9.52 6.88
C PHE A 15 14.27 9.66 5.60
N VAL A 16 14.27 8.64 4.75
CA VAL A 16 13.67 8.71 3.42
C VAL A 16 12.34 7.99 3.42
N ARG A 17 12.34 6.71 3.81
CA ARG A 17 11.14 5.87 3.80
C ARG A 17 10.06 6.40 4.73
N SER A 18 10.43 6.84 5.93
CA SER A 18 9.50 7.46 6.89
C SER A 18 8.71 8.61 6.27
N LYS A 19 9.36 9.50 5.52
CA LYS A 19 8.72 10.63 4.82
C LYS A 19 7.82 10.16 3.68
N LEU A 20 8.27 9.16 2.91
CA LEU A 20 7.50 8.60 1.79
C LEU A 20 6.24 7.87 2.26
N GLU A 21 6.31 7.18 3.40
CA GLU A 21 5.20 6.37 3.92
C GLU A 21 4.21 7.20 4.75
N TYR A 22 4.65 8.28 5.42
CA TYR A 22 3.78 9.13 6.25
C TYR A 22 2.54 9.63 5.50
N GLY A 23 2.72 10.19 4.31
CA GLY A 23 1.63 10.72 3.47
C GLY A 23 1.04 9.73 2.46
N SER A 24 1.46 8.47 2.50
CA SER A 24 1.13 7.50 1.45
C SER A 24 -0.35 7.11 1.39
N ILE A 25 -1.04 7.14 2.53
CA ILE A 25 -2.45 6.79 2.63
C ILE A 25 -3.32 7.90 2.01
N THR A 26 -2.97 9.15 2.29
CA THR A 26 -3.68 10.33 1.78
C THR A 26 -3.38 10.60 0.32
N TRP A 27 -2.14 10.36 -0.12
CA TRP A 27 -1.70 10.62 -1.48
C TRP A 27 -1.06 9.37 -2.11
N ASP A 28 -1.90 8.57 -2.75
CA ASP A 28 -1.48 7.45 -3.59
C ASP A 28 -1.72 7.78 -5.08
N PRO A 29 -0.68 8.24 -5.82
CA PRO A 29 -0.86 8.65 -7.20
C PRO A 29 -1.34 7.48 -8.08
N HIS A 30 -2.33 7.74 -8.93
CA HIS A 30 -2.82 6.75 -9.90
C HIS A 30 -2.16 6.87 -11.27
N THR A 31 -1.57 8.03 -11.58
CA THR A 31 -0.89 8.27 -12.84
C THR A 31 0.50 7.62 -12.84
N LYS A 32 0.83 6.90 -13.90
CA LYS A 32 2.12 6.22 -14.08
C LYS A 32 3.32 7.15 -13.87
N SER A 33 3.27 8.38 -14.40
CA SER A 33 4.35 9.38 -14.25
C SER A 33 4.68 9.68 -12.78
N ASN A 34 3.68 10.00 -11.96
CA ASN A 34 3.88 10.31 -10.54
C ASN A 34 4.34 9.07 -9.74
N SER A 35 3.77 7.89 -10.04
CA SER A 35 4.21 6.64 -9.41
C SER A 35 5.66 6.33 -9.74
N GLU A 36 6.09 6.55 -10.99
CA GLU A 36 7.48 6.37 -11.41
C GLU A 36 8.45 7.33 -10.71
N ILE A 37 8.05 8.58 -10.46
CA ILE A 37 8.87 9.55 -9.73
C ILE A 37 9.16 9.03 -8.31
N LEU A 38 8.15 8.51 -7.62
CA LEU A 38 8.32 7.91 -6.29
C LEU A 38 9.22 6.67 -6.36
N GLU A 39 8.98 5.78 -7.31
CA GLU A 39 9.80 4.57 -7.48
C GLU A 39 11.27 4.88 -7.82
N ARG A 40 11.56 5.97 -8.53
CA ARG A 40 12.96 6.41 -8.76
C ARG A 40 13.70 6.68 -7.44
N VAL A 41 13.02 7.23 -6.43
CA VAL A 41 13.63 7.47 -5.11
C VAL A 41 14.03 6.14 -4.47
N GLN A 42 13.13 5.16 -4.46
CA GLN A 42 13.44 3.83 -3.92
C GLN A 42 14.55 3.14 -4.73
N ARG A 43 14.50 3.16 -6.06
CA ARG A 43 15.54 2.56 -6.91
C ARG A 43 16.93 3.17 -6.67
N ARG A 44 16.99 4.49 -6.43
CA ARG A 44 18.24 5.18 -6.07
C ARG A 44 18.73 4.74 -4.69
N ALA A 45 17.84 4.59 -3.73
CA ALA A 45 18.18 4.07 -2.40
C ALA A 45 18.72 2.63 -2.46
N VAL A 46 18.11 1.75 -3.26
CA VAL A 46 18.57 0.37 -3.45
C VAL A 46 20.00 0.35 -4.00
N ARG A 47 20.29 1.14 -5.05
CA ARG A 47 21.66 1.27 -5.57
C ARG A 47 22.65 1.74 -4.49
N PHE A 48 22.24 2.72 -3.68
CA PHE A 48 23.06 3.25 -2.59
C PHE A 48 23.36 2.20 -1.52
N ILE A 49 22.33 1.48 -1.05
CA ILE A 49 22.42 0.44 -0.02
C ILE A 49 23.39 -0.67 -0.45
N TYR A 50 23.23 -1.19 -1.67
CA TYR A 50 24.06 -2.30 -2.17
C TYR A 50 25.37 -1.85 -2.83
N GLY A 51 25.62 -0.54 -2.95
CA GLY A 51 26.83 -0.01 -3.59
C GLY A 51 26.93 -0.34 -5.09
N LYS A 52 25.78 -0.50 -5.75
CA LYS A 52 25.65 -0.94 -7.15
C LYS A 52 25.32 0.24 -8.05
N PHE A 53 26.35 0.87 -8.59
CA PHE A 53 26.24 2.11 -9.37
C PHE A 53 26.55 1.94 -10.86
N LYS A 54 26.89 0.72 -11.33
CA LYS A 54 27.15 0.50 -12.74
C LYS A 54 25.85 0.62 -13.55
N ARG A 55 25.96 0.97 -14.82
CA ARG A 55 24.80 1.01 -15.73
C ARG A 55 24.15 -0.37 -15.92
N THR A 56 24.96 -1.43 -15.85
CA THR A 56 24.52 -2.82 -15.92
C THR A 56 23.81 -3.29 -14.64
N ASP A 57 23.98 -2.59 -13.52
CA ASP A 57 23.30 -2.93 -12.29
C ASP A 57 21.83 -2.50 -12.39
N SER A 58 20.93 -3.48 -12.52
CA SER A 58 19.48 -3.25 -12.56
C SER A 58 18.93 -3.10 -11.14
N PRO A 59 18.34 -1.94 -10.77
CA PRO A 59 17.70 -1.75 -9.46
C PRO A 59 16.51 -2.67 -9.27
N SER A 60 15.76 -2.95 -10.35
CA SER A 60 14.61 -3.84 -10.31
C SER A 60 15.05 -5.27 -9.97
N LEU A 61 16.15 -5.74 -10.55
CA LEU A 61 16.72 -7.04 -10.21
C LEU A 61 17.18 -7.07 -8.75
N LEU A 62 17.89 -6.03 -8.29
CA LEU A 62 18.30 -5.94 -6.88
C LEU A 62 17.11 -5.97 -5.92
N MET A 63 16.01 -5.31 -6.27
CA MET A 63 14.78 -5.37 -5.48
C MET A 63 14.21 -6.78 -5.42
N GLN A 64 14.12 -7.47 -6.56
CA GLN A 64 13.62 -8.84 -6.63
C GLN A 64 14.50 -9.81 -5.83
N THR A 65 15.82 -9.80 -6.04
CA THR A 65 16.76 -10.70 -5.35
C THR A 65 16.72 -10.51 -3.83
N ASN A 66 16.49 -9.27 -3.36
CA ASN A 66 16.44 -8.95 -1.94
C ASN A 66 15.02 -8.88 -1.37
N LYS A 67 14.00 -9.32 -2.12
CA LYS A 67 12.57 -9.30 -1.70
C LYS A 67 12.09 -7.92 -1.23
N ILE A 68 12.57 -6.86 -1.88
CA ILE A 68 12.20 -5.48 -1.57
C ILE A 68 10.92 -5.14 -2.34
N LEU A 69 9.81 -5.01 -1.61
CA LEU A 69 8.54 -4.52 -2.16
C LEU A 69 8.67 -3.11 -2.75
N THR A 70 7.95 -2.85 -3.84
CA THR A 70 7.82 -1.51 -4.43
C THR A 70 7.09 -0.55 -3.49
N LEU A 71 7.27 0.76 -3.67
CA LEU A 71 6.51 1.74 -2.89
C LEU A 71 5.03 1.58 -3.21
N GLU A 72 4.65 1.35 -4.46
CA GLU A 72 3.25 1.12 -4.83
C GLU A 72 2.60 -0.01 -4.02
N HIS A 73 3.25 -1.17 -3.90
CA HIS A 73 2.72 -2.26 -3.08
C HIS A 73 2.61 -1.87 -1.61
N ARG A 74 3.60 -1.13 -1.08
CA ARG A 74 3.57 -0.65 0.30
C ARG A 74 2.43 0.33 0.54
N ARG A 75 2.18 1.27 -0.37
CA ARG A 75 1.05 2.21 -0.28
C ARG A 75 -0.28 1.48 -0.31
N ARG A 76 -0.42 0.48 -1.19
CA ARG A 76 -1.59 -0.40 -1.25
C ARG A 76 -1.86 -1.08 0.08
N ILE A 77 -0.83 -1.71 0.65
CA ILE A 77 -0.92 -2.37 1.97
C ILE A 77 -1.28 -1.36 3.06
N ALA A 78 -0.66 -0.17 3.08
CA ALA A 78 -0.95 0.87 4.05
C ALA A 78 -2.41 1.36 3.97
N ARG A 79 -2.95 1.56 2.75
CA ARG A 79 -4.35 1.94 2.55
C ARG A 79 -5.32 0.88 3.08
N LEU A 80 -5.08 -0.38 2.75
CA LEU A 80 -5.92 -1.49 3.23
C LEU A 80 -5.83 -1.68 4.75
N LYS A 81 -4.63 -1.57 5.34
CA LYS A 81 -4.43 -1.62 6.81
C LYS A 81 -5.19 -0.50 7.52
N PHE A 82 -5.19 0.72 6.95
CA PHE A 82 -5.94 1.84 7.48
C PHE A 82 -7.45 1.58 7.41
N LEU A 83 -7.96 1.11 6.27
CA LEU A 83 -9.38 0.77 6.11
C LEU A 83 -9.81 -0.35 7.08
N HIS A 84 -8.99 -1.39 7.26
CA HIS A 84 -9.25 -2.46 8.25
C HIS A 84 -9.35 -1.92 9.68
N SER A 85 -8.42 -1.02 10.04
CA SER A 85 -8.43 -0.39 11.36
C SER A 85 -9.65 0.50 11.57
N LEU A 86 -10.08 1.22 10.52
CA LEU A 86 -11.33 2.00 10.53
C LEU A 86 -12.54 1.08 10.68
N PHE A 87 -12.60 -0.01 9.90
CA PHE A 87 -13.69 -0.99 9.96
C PHE A 87 -13.83 -1.63 11.35
N LEU A 88 -12.71 -1.98 11.99
CA LEU A 88 -12.68 -2.52 13.35
C LEU A 88 -12.87 -1.48 14.47
N ARG A 89 -13.18 -0.21 14.14
CA ARG A 89 -13.33 0.89 15.12
C ARG A 89 -12.11 1.10 16.01
N LYS A 90 -10.90 0.83 15.49
CA LYS A 90 -9.64 1.06 16.20
C LYS A 90 -9.10 2.50 16.08
N LEU A 91 -9.79 3.34 15.31
CA LEU A 91 -9.45 4.74 15.10
C LEU A 91 -10.48 5.64 15.82
N SER A 92 -10.06 6.84 16.22
CA SER A 92 -10.96 7.88 16.78
C SER A 92 -11.88 8.53 15.74
N LEU A 93 -12.22 7.80 14.68
CA LEU A 93 -13.11 8.21 13.59
C LEU A 93 -14.33 7.31 13.63
N ASP A 94 -15.53 7.88 13.59
CA ASP A 94 -16.75 7.08 13.49
C ASP A 94 -16.87 6.51 12.06
N PRO A 95 -16.81 5.17 11.88
CA PRO A 95 -16.83 4.58 10.54
C PRO A 95 -18.17 4.77 9.84
N ASN A 96 -19.27 5.03 10.55
CA ASN A 96 -20.61 5.12 9.94
C ASN A 96 -20.73 6.30 8.96
N TYR A 97 -19.93 7.35 9.11
CA TYR A 97 -19.89 8.47 8.16
C TYR A 97 -19.21 8.12 6.83
N TYR A 98 -18.31 7.13 6.84
CA TYR A 98 -17.43 6.84 5.70
C TYR A 98 -17.68 5.45 5.09
N LEU A 99 -18.16 4.49 5.89
CA LEU A 99 -18.33 3.11 5.50
C LEU A 99 -19.80 2.75 5.61
N LYS A 100 -20.38 2.33 4.48
CA LYS A 100 -21.74 1.80 4.45
C LYS A 100 -21.65 0.31 4.15
N PRO A 101 -22.22 -0.57 5.00
CA PRO A 101 -22.30 -1.99 4.68
C PRO A 101 -23.06 -2.20 3.37
N LEU A 102 -22.57 -3.11 2.52
CA LEU A 102 -23.28 -3.46 1.32
C LEU A 102 -24.47 -4.37 1.67
N SER A 103 -25.68 -3.79 1.69
CA SER A 103 -26.92 -4.49 2.05
C SER A 103 -27.56 -5.25 0.86
N THR A 104 -26.74 -5.82 -0.03
CA THR A 104 -27.23 -6.67 -1.13
C THR A 104 -27.08 -8.15 -0.79
N ARG A 105 -27.90 -8.99 -1.43
CA ARG A 105 -27.86 -10.45 -1.25
C ARG A 105 -26.44 -10.97 -1.54
N ARG A 106 -25.91 -11.86 -0.68
CA ARG A 106 -24.61 -12.52 -0.90
C ARG A 106 -24.59 -13.14 -2.30
N THR A 107 -23.64 -12.72 -3.13
CA THR A 107 -23.30 -13.36 -4.40
C THR A 107 -21.93 -14.00 -4.29
N ARG A 108 -21.50 -14.77 -5.29
CA ARG A 108 -20.13 -15.33 -5.34
C ARG A 108 -19.03 -14.25 -5.23
N HIS A 109 -19.37 -12.99 -5.47
CA HIS A 109 -18.44 -11.85 -5.45
C HIS A 109 -18.61 -10.93 -4.23
N HIS A 110 -19.52 -11.25 -3.30
CA HIS A 110 -19.79 -10.42 -2.12
C HIS A 110 -19.75 -11.26 -0.85
N HIS A 111 -19.04 -10.74 0.16
CA HIS A 111 -18.89 -11.37 1.47
C HIS A 111 -19.51 -10.50 2.57
N GLU A 112 -19.54 -11.01 3.80
CA GLU A 112 -20.20 -10.37 4.95
C GLU A 112 -19.69 -8.96 5.24
N HIS A 113 -18.38 -8.77 5.12
CA HIS A 113 -17.71 -7.49 5.35
C HIS A 113 -17.61 -6.61 4.10
N SER A 114 -18.38 -6.86 3.04
CA SER A 114 -18.34 -6.04 1.84
C SER A 114 -18.97 -4.67 2.10
N LEU A 115 -18.34 -3.64 1.55
CA LEU A 115 -18.71 -2.24 1.73
C LEU A 115 -19.35 -1.70 0.44
N ALA A 116 -20.33 -0.80 0.58
CA ALA A 116 -20.97 -0.16 -0.54
C ALA A 116 -19.94 0.74 -1.27
N PRO A 117 -19.75 0.56 -2.59
CA PRO A 117 -18.81 1.37 -3.35
C PRO A 117 -19.29 2.83 -3.44
N TYR A 118 -18.33 3.75 -3.47
CA TYR A 118 -18.61 5.15 -3.76
C TYR A 118 -18.80 5.36 -5.26
N PHE A 119 -19.85 6.08 -5.64
CA PHE A 119 -20.00 6.56 -7.00
C PHE A 119 -19.05 7.73 -7.26
N ALA A 120 -18.18 7.60 -8.27
CA ALA A 120 -17.23 8.64 -8.63
C ALA A 120 -17.39 9.07 -10.09
N ARG A 121 -17.64 10.37 -10.30
CA ARG A 121 -17.77 10.97 -11.64
C ARG A 121 -16.43 11.37 -12.27
N THR A 122 -15.41 11.59 -11.45
CA THR A 122 -14.09 12.06 -11.89
C THR A 122 -13.01 11.08 -11.47
N ASN A 123 -11.93 10.99 -12.27
CA ASN A 123 -10.76 10.17 -11.93
C ASN A 123 -10.13 10.62 -10.61
N LEU A 124 -10.13 11.93 -10.32
CA LEU A 124 -9.60 12.47 -9.06
C LEU A 124 -10.28 11.83 -7.84
N PHE A 125 -11.62 11.77 -7.84
CA PHE A 125 -12.34 11.14 -6.74
C PHE A 125 -12.28 9.61 -6.82
N LYS A 126 -12.40 9.01 -8.01
CA LYS A 126 -12.30 7.54 -8.21
C LYS A 126 -11.02 6.96 -7.63
N PHE A 127 -9.89 7.66 -7.82
CA PHE A 127 -8.59 7.22 -7.32
C PHE A 127 -8.21 7.82 -5.96
N SER A 128 -9.13 8.53 -5.30
CA SER A 128 -8.96 8.95 -3.91
C SER A 128 -9.04 7.75 -2.96
N PHE A 129 -8.73 7.98 -1.68
CA PHE A 129 -8.60 6.93 -0.68
C PHE A 129 -9.82 5.98 -0.62
N PHE A 130 -11.02 6.49 -0.38
CA PHE A 130 -12.19 5.65 -0.12
C PHE A 130 -12.65 4.82 -1.33
N PRO A 131 -12.96 5.41 -2.51
CA PRO A 131 -13.53 4.64 -3.62
C PRO A 131 -12.58 3.54 -4.08
N ARG A 132 -11.29 3.87 -4.22
CA ARG A 132 -10.25 2.91 -4.64
C ARG A 132 -10.03 1.81 -3.63
N THR A 133 -9.94 2.15 -2.34
CA THR A 133 -9.59 1.17 -1.30
C THR A 133 -10.77 0.25 -0.97
N ILE A 134 -12.01 0.74 -1.08
CA ILE A 134 -13.23 -0.09 -0.93
C ILE A 134 -13.37 -1.09 -2.08
N GLU A 135 -13.07 -0.68 -3.32
CA GLU A 135 -13.06 -1.59 -4.46
C GLU A 135 -12.03 -2.72 -4.26
N GLU A 136 -10.81 -2.37 -3.85
CA GLU A 136 -9.77 -3.36 -3.53
C GLU A 136 -10.16 -4.24 -2.33
N TRP A 137 -10.76 -3.66 -1.28
CA TRP A 137 -11.23 -4.39 -0.10
C TRP A 137 -12.28 -5.44 -0.45
N ASN A 138 -13.27 -5.06 -1.28
CA ASN A 138 -14.33 -5.97 -1.70
C ASN A 138 -13.83 -7.12 -2.58
N SER A 139 -12.63 -6.99 -3.18
CA SER A 139 -11.97 -8.06 -3.92
C SER A 139 -11.23 -9.07 -3.02
N LEU A 140 -11.03 -8.74 -1.74
CA LEU A 140 -10.37 -9.63 -0.78
C LEU A 140 -11.31 -10.76 -0.34
N SER A 141 -10.74 -11.91 0.01
CA SER A 141 -11.50 -13.00 0.59
C SER A 141 -11.86 -12.70 2.05
N CYS A 142 -13.01 -13.21 2.49
CA CYS A 142 -13.47 -13.09 3.87
C CYS A 142 -12.43 -13.65 4.87
N SER A 143 -11.71 -14.71 4.49
CA SER A 143 -10.64 -15.31 5.29
C SER A 143 -9.50 -14.35 5.61
N VAL A 144 -9.14 -13.46 4.67
CA VAL A 144 -8.09 -12.47 4.88
C VAL A 144 -8.58 -11.38 5.82
N ILE A 145 -9.82 -10.90 5.62
CA ILE A 145 -10.41 -9.81 6.43
C ILE A 145 -10.56 -10.22 7.90
N SER A 146 -11.07 -11.43 8.14
CA SER A 146 -11.30 -11.97 9.48
C SER A 146 -10.03 -12.56 10.13
N SER A 147 -8.89 -12.54 9.43
CA SER A 147 -7.64 -13.06 9.99
C SER A 147 -7.18 -12.23 11.20
N SER A 148 -6.63 -12.90 12.21
CA SER A 148 -6.07 -12.26 13.40
C SER A 148 -4.89 -11.34 13.06
N ASN A 149 -4.14 -11.66 12.00
CA ASN A 149 -3.02 -10.89 11.52
C ASN A 149 -3.21 -10.45 10.05
N PHE A 150 -4.19 -9.56 9.84
CA PHE A 150 -4.53 -8.97 8.55
C PHE A 150 -3.32 -8.46 7.76
N ALA A 151 -2.34 -7.85 8.46
CA ALA A 151 -1.11 -7.36 7.87
C ALA A 151 -0.30 -8.47 7.18
N SER A 152 -0.08 -9.57 7.90
CA SER A 152 0.69 -10.70 7.39
C SER A 152 -0.05 -11.44 6.29
N SER A 153 -1.37 -11.59 6.41
CA SER A 153 -2.19 -12.26 5.38
C SER A 153 -2.25 -11.45 4.09
N LEU A 154 -2.29 -10.11 4.17
CA LEU A 154 -2.18 -9.24 2.99
C LEU A 154 -0.82 -9.33 2.31
N GLU A 155 0.26 -9.36 3.09
CA GLU A 155 1.64 -9.44 2.57
C GLU A 155 1.97 -10.80 1.94
N GLN A 156 1.22 -11.86 2.28
CA GLN A 156 1.32 -13.17 1.63
C GLN A 156 0.52 -13.27 0.33
N LEU A 157 -0.55 -12.47 0.22
CA LEU A 157 -1.45 -12.46 -0.94
C LEU A 157 -0.93 -11.55 -2.06
N LEU A 158 -0.26 -10.45 -1.68
CA LEU A 158 0.27 -9.40 -2.56
C LEU A 158 1.78 -9.49 -2.77
#